data_AF-A0AAZ3S0W9-F1
#
_entry.id   AF-A0AAZ3S0W9-F1
#
_cell.length_a   1.000
_cell.length_b   1.000
_cell.length_c   1.000
_cell.angle_alpha   90.00
_cell.angle_beta   90.00
_cell.angle_gamma   90.00
#
_symmetry.space_group_name_H-M   'P 1'
#
loop_
_entity.id
_entity.type
_entity.pdbx_description
1 polymer ?
#
loop_
_entity_poly.entity_id
_entity_poly.type
_entity_poly.pdbx_seq_one_letter_code
_entity_poly.pdbx_strand_id
1 'polypeptide(L)'
;MGDLQIEMLHGKDQESQLLHHPDRVTVEGLIHQSLEAKEFSYCPYSNFRVGAALLAHDDRVFTGCNVENACNNLGVCAERNAIAKAVSEGRRSFKAIAIASDLHDQFISPCGGCRQFMREVSIIQALHPRRKRNCLSFIYSVGVVGLLLLQCLHFDDQSS
;
A
#
# COMPACT_ATOMS: atom_id res chain seq x y z
N MET A 1 -32.44 5.20 -4.58
CA MET A 1 -31.49 6.30 -4.86
C MET A 1 -30.20 5.95 -4.14
N GLY A 2 -29.18 5.36 -4.74
CA GLY A 2 -29.00 4.80 -6.08
C GLY A 2 -27.70 3.99 -5.97
N ASP A 3 -27.78 2.70 -6.30
CA ASP A 3 -26.67 1.76 -6.24
C ASP A 3 -25.52 2.20 -7.16
N LEU A 4 -24.30 2.30 -6.63
CA LEU A 4 -23.09 2.54 -7.41
C LEU A 4 -22.65 1.21 -8.04
N GLN A 5 -23.05 1.01 -9.30
CA GLN A 5 -22.52 -0.03 -10.18
C GLN A 5 -21.05 0.25 -10.51
N ILE A 6 -20.18 -0.71 -10.18
CA ILE A 6 -18.79 -0.78 -10.63
C ILE A 6 -18.82 -1.29 -12.07
N GLU A 7 -18.64 -0.41 -13.05
CA GLU A 7 -18.44 -0.82 -14.44
C GLU A 7 -17.01 -1.34 -14.66
N MET A 8 -16.90 -2.66 -14.78
CA MET A 8 -15.69 -3.36 -15.22
C MET A 8 -15.51 -3.23 -16.74
N LEU A 9 -14.61 -2.35 -17.17
CA LEU A 9 -14.21 -2.27 -18.58
C LEU A 9 -13.46 -3.56 -18.99
N HIS A 10 -14.06 -4.26 -19.94
CA HIS A 10 -13.61 -5.52 -20.52
C HIS A 10 -12.30 -5.36 -21.33
N GLY A 11 -11.21 -5.95 -20.83
CA GLY A 11 -10.07 -6.40 -21.62
C GLY A 11 -10.00 -7.92 -21.52
N LYS A 12 -10.23 -8.61 -22.64
CA LYS A 12 -10.39 -10.06 -22.72
C LYS A 12 -9.05 -10.79 -22.82
N ASP A 13 -9.02 -11.96 -22.16
CA ASP A 13 -8.20 -13.14 -22.48
C ASP A 13 -6.75 -13.18 -21.93
N GLN A 14 -6.61 -13.43 -20.62
CA GLN A 14 -5.68 -14.43 -19.99
C GLN A 14 -5.37 -14.18 -18.49
N GLU A 15 -5.78 -13.05 -17.90
CA GLU A 15 -5.37 -12.67 -16.52
C GLU A 15 -6.22 -13.28 -15.39
N SER A 16 -7.35 -13.94 -15.71
CA SER A 16 -8.34 -14.37 -14.70
C SER A 16 -8.10 -15.76 -14.08
N GLN A 17 -7.02 -16.47 -14.42
CA GLN A 17 -6.76 -17.83 -13.91
C GLN A 17 -5.72 -17.93 -12.78
N LEU A 18 -5.22 -16.81 -12.22
CA LEU A 18 -4.28 -16.83 -11.08
C LEU A 18 -4.89 -16.41 -9.72
N LEU A 19 -6.22 -16.31 -9.58
CA LEU A 19 -6.86 -15.63 -8.45
C LEU A 19 -7.63 -16.53 -7.44
N HIS A 20 -7.32 -17.84 -7.32
CA HIS A 20 -7.95 -18.65 -6.27
C HIS A 20 -6.96 -19.52 -5.49
N HIS A 21 -6.46 -18.95 -4.38
CA HIS A 21 -6.01 -19.72 -3.22
C HIS A 21 -6.71 -19.12 -1.99
N PRO A 22 -7.49 -19.88 -1.22
CA PRO A 22 -8.39 -19.35 -0.17
C PRO A 22 -7.68 -18.65 1.00
N ASP A 23 -6.37 -18.86 1.15
CA ASP A 23 -5.54 -18.26 2.22
C ASP A 23 -4.69 -17.07 1.76
N ARG A 24 -4.81 -16.64 0.48
CA ARG A 24 -4.00 -15.52 -0.04
C ARG A 24 -4.73 -14.19 0.13
N VAL A 25 -4.03 -13.23 0.74
CA VAL A 25 -4.48 -11.83 0.79
C VAL A 25 -4.61 -11.31 -0.64
N THR A 26 -5.83 -10.91 -1.02
CA THR A 26 -6.11 -10.30 -2.32
C THR A 26 -5.82 -8.80 -2.30
N VAL A 27 -5.66 -8.21 -3.49
CA VAL A 27 -5.51 -6.76 -3.65
C VAL A 27 -6.71 -6.03 -3.07
N GLU A 28 -7.92 -6.52 -3.35
CA GLU A 28 -9.19 -5.98 -2.87
C GLU A 28 -9.27 -6.05 -1.34
N GLY A 29 -8.81 -7.16 -0.74
CA GLY A 29 -8.76 -7.33 0.71
C GLY A 29 -7.78 -6.36 1.38
N LEU A 30 -6.64 -6.06 0.73
CA LEU A 30 -5.68 -5.07 1.24
C LEU A 30 -6.24 -3.65 1.14
N ILE A 31 -6.93 -3.33 0.04
CA ILE A 31 -7.64 -2.06 -0.14
C ILE A 31 -8.72 -1.88 0.93
N HIS A 32 -9.56 -2.90 1.15
CA HIS A 32 -10.61 -2.87 2.17
C HIS A 32 -10.06 -2.59 3.56
N GLN A 33 -9.00 -3.30 3.96
CA GLN A 33 -8.35 -3.08 5.26
C GLN A 33 -7.75 -1.68 5.39
N SER A 34 -7.26 -1.06 4.30
CA SER A 34 -6.80 0.32 4.35
C SER A 34 -7.94 1.33 4.53
N LEU A 35 -9.11 1.04 3.96
CA LEU A 35 -10.33 1.84 4.15
C LEU A 35 -10.86 1.71 5.59
N GLU A 36 -10.88 0.50 6.16
CA GLU A 36 -11.27 0.29 7.56
C GLU A 36 -10.31 0.98 8.52
N ALA A 37 -8.99 0.90 8.26
CA ALA A 37 -7.99 1.55 9.08
C ALA A 37 -8.17 3.08 9.13
N LYS A 38 -8.60 3.69 8.02
CA LYS A 38 -8.84 5.14 7.89
C LYS A 38 -9.84 5.65 8.94
N GLU A 39 -10.85 4.85 9.29
CA GLU A 39 -11.88 5.23 10.25
C GLU A 39 -11.35 5.44 11.68
N PHE A 40 -10.15 4.92 11.99
CA PHE A 40 -9.48 5.11 13.28
C PHE A 40 -8.52 6.31 13.30
N SER A 41 -8.47 7.11 12.23
CA SER A 41 -7.59 8.28 12.15
C SER A 41 -7.86 9.28 13.28
N TYR A 42 -6.79 9.73 13.95
CA TYR A 42 -6.84 10.85 14.87
C TYR A 42 -6.30 12.10 14.16
N CYS A 43 -7.19 12.90 13.57
CA CYS A 43 -6.80 14.05 12.77
C CYS A 43 -7.66 15.31 13.02
N PRO A 44 -7.76 15.80 14.27
CA PRO A 44 -8.63 16.93 14.59
C PRO A 44 -8.16 18.27 14.00
N TYR A 45 -6.90 18.35 13.53
CA TYR A 45 -6.34 19.60 13.02
C TYR A 45 -6.55 19.72 11.51
N SER A 46 -6.23 18.67 10.73
CA SER A 46 -6.46 18.69 9.28
C SER A 46 -7.86 18.26 8.87
N ASN A 47 -8.54 17.46 9.69
CA ASN A 47 -9.75 16.71 9.33
C ASN A 47 -9.57 15.84 8.07
N PHE A 48 -8.34 15.43 7.78
CA PHE A 48 -7.99 14.62 6.62
C PHE A 48 -7.57 13.22 7.06
N ARG A 49 -8.46 12.25 6.85
CA ARG A 49 -8.25 10.87 7.30
C ARG A 49 -7.47 10.09 6.25
N VAL A 50 -6.48 9.34 6.71
CA VAL A 50 -5.65 8.44 5.91
C VAL A 50 -5.53 7.10 6.64
N GLY A 51 -5.76 6.02 5.91
CA GLY A 51 -5.56 4.64 6.36
C GLY A 51 -4.54 3.93 5.47
N ALA A 52 -3.82 2.97 6.05
CA ALA A 52 -2.86 2.15 5.34
C ALA A 52 -2.95 0.69 5.78
N ALA A 53 -2.74 -0.23 4.85
CA ALA A 53 -2.63 -1.66 5.10
C ALA A 53 -1.38 -2.23 4.42
N LEU A 54 -0.48 -2.79 5.22
CA LEU A 54 0.82 -3.29 4.81
C LEU A 54 0.84 -4.82 4.82
N LEU A 55 1.12 -5.44 3.68
CA LEU A 55 1.25 -6.89 3.53
C LEU A 55 2.72 -7.31 3.74
N ALA A 56 2.96 -8.16 4.74
CA ALA A 56 4.26 -8.77 4.99
C ALA A 56 4.47 -10.04 4.15
N HIS A 57 5.72 -10.51 4.08
CA HIS A 57 6.03 -11.74 3.32
C HIS A 57 5.42 -13.02 3.90
N ASP A 58 5.12 -13.04 5.20
CA ASP A 58 4.41 -14.11 5.91
C ASP A 58 2.88 -14.01 5.80
N ASP A 59 2.39 -13.22 4.83
CA ASP A 59 0.98 -12.99 4.51
C ASP A 59 0.16 -12.32 5.63
N ARG A 60 0.82 -11.82 6.68
CA ARG A 60 0.18 -10.97 7.68
C ARG A 60 -0.04 -9.56 7.16
N VAL A 61 -1.19 -8.99 7.51
CA VAL A 61 -1.51 -7.59 7.22
C VAL A 61 -1.42 -6.74 8.48
N PHE A 62 -0.75 -5.60 8.37
CA PHE A 62 -0.61 -4.61 9.42
C PHE A 62 -1.28 -3.32 9.00
N THR A 63 -2.25 -2.86 9.77
CA THR A 63 -2.97 -1.63 9.51
C THR A 63 -2.45 -0.46 10.34
N GLY A 64 -2.61 0.74 9.80
CA GLY A 64 -2.29 1.99 10.47
C GLY A 64 -3.13 3.15 9.92
N CYS A 65 -3.25 4.22 10.71
CA CYS A 65 -3.92 5.45 10.35
C CYS A 65 -3.05 6.65 10.72
N ASN A 66 -3.33 7.84 10.18
CA ASN A 66 -2.62 9.04 10.63
C ASN A 66 -3.05 9.42 12.06
N VAL A 67 -2.06 9.87 12.83
CA VAL A 67 -2.23 10.36 14.20
C VAL A 67 -1.55 11.71 14.29
N GLU A 68 -2.35 12.75 14.46
CA GLU A 68 -1.89 14.12 14.54
C GLU A 68 -1.56 14.54 15.97
N ASN A 69 -0.88 15.67 16.08
CA ASN A 69 -0.53 16.29 17.33
C ASN A 69 -0.58 17.82 17.15
N ALA A 70 -0.85 18.56 18.23
CA ALA A 70 -0.84 20.03 18.22
C ALA A 70 0.50 20.58 17.72
N CYS A 71 1.60 19.87 18.01
CA CYS A 71 2.86 20.10 17.32
C CYS A 71 2.89 19.26 16.04
N ASN A 72 2.59 19.88 14.89
CA ASN A 72 2.45 19.19 13.59
C ASN A 72 3.63 18.29 13.22
N ASN A 73 4.84 18.61 13.67
CA ASN A 73 6.05 17.83 13.40
C ASN A 73 6.11 16.47 14.15
N LEU A 74 5.29 16.30 15.18
CA LEU A 74 5.15 15.04 15.94
C LEU A 74 4.08 14.12 15.34
N GLY A 75 3.28 14.61 14.40
CA GLY A 75 2.28 13.80 13.71
C GLY A 75 2.91 12.67 12.90
N VAL A 76 2.22 11.53 12.85
CA VAL A 76 2.68 10.33 12.13
C VAL A 76 1.64 9.96 11.07
N CYS A 77 2.12 9.67 9.86
CA CYS A 77 1.27 9.25 8.76
C CYS A 77 0.88 7.78 8.87
N ALA A 78 -0.20 7.39 8.20
CA ALA A 78 -0.75 6.03 8.23
C ALA A 78 0.29 4.96 7.82
N GLU A 79 1.07 5.24 6.77
CA GLU A 79 2.08 4.31 6.26
C GLU A 79 3.14 4.03 7.32
N ARG A 80 3.65 5.09 7.97
CA ARG A 80 4.67 4.97 9.01
C ARG A 80 4.14 4.21 10.23
N ASN A 81 2.89 4.41 10.61
CA ASN A 81 2.26 3.65 11.69
C ASN A 81 2.10 2.17 11.34
N ALA A 82 1.62 1.84 10.13
CA ALA A 82 1.50 0.45 9.69
C ALA A 82 2.86 -0.27 9.67
N ILE A 83 3.90 0.40 9.18
CA ILE A 83 5.26 -0.15 9.13
C ILE A 83 5.86 -0.30 10.53
N ALA A 84 5.76 0.74 11.37
CA ALA A 84 6.28 0.69 12.74
C ALA A 84 5.64 -0.44 13.55
N LYS A 85 4.33 -0.66 13.40
CA LYS A 85 3.61 -1.78 14.00
C LYS A 85 4.15 -3.13 13.53
N ALA A 86 4.32 -3.31 12.22
CA ALA A 86 4.86 -4.55 11.70
C ALA A 86 6.29 -4.82 12.20
N VAL A 87 7.13 -3.78 12.25
CA VAL A 87 8.51 -3.87 12.75
C VAL A 87 8.56 -4.20 14.24
N SER A 88 7.69 -3.60 15.06
CA SER A 88 7.63 -3.91 16.49
C SER A 88 7.15 -5.34 16.75
N GLU A 89 6.34 -5.89 15.86
CA GLU A 89 5.92 -7.30 15.86
C GLU A 89 6.94 -8.22 15.16
N GLY A 90 8.14 -7.74 14.83
CA GLY A 90 9.24 -8.56 14.33
C GLY A 90 9.28 -8.77 12.81
N ARG A 91 8.45 -8.07 12.03
CA ARG A 91 8.43 -8.16 10.57
C ARG A 91 9.25 -7.05 9.95
N ARG A 92 10.16 -7.40 9.04
CA ARG A 92 11.05 -6.45 8.35
C ARG A 92 11.10 -6.64 6.83
N SER A 93 10.20 -7.46 6.29
CA SER A 93 10.14 -7.80 4.87
C SER A 93 8.68 -7.75 4.42
N PHE A 94 8.42 -6.99 3.37
CA PHE A 94 7.08 -6.56 2.97
C PHE A 94 6.87 -6.68 1.46
N LYS A 95 5.64 -7.05 1.07
CA LYS A 95 5.22 -7.27 -0.32
C LYS A 95 4.53 -6.04 -0.93
N ALA A 96 3.65 -5.39 -0.17
CA ALA A 96 2.78 -4.35 -0.71
C ALA A 96 2.22 -3.46 0.41
N ILE A 97 1.80 -2.25 0.05
CA ILE A 97 1.04 -1.37 0.94
C ILE A 97 -0.09 -0.68 0.16
N ALA A 98 -1.31 -0.74 0.72
CA ALA A 98 -2.46 0.03 0.27
C ALA A 98 -2.64 1.28 1.12
N ILE A 99 -2.97 2.41 0.50
CA ILE A 99 -3.18 3.70 1.17
C ILE A 99 -4.51 4.31 0.70
N ALA A 100 -5.40 4.58 1.65
CA ALA A 100 -6.71 5.18 1.41
C ALA A 100 -6.84 6.54 2.09
N SER A 101 -7.62 7.45 1.50
CA SER A 101 -7.95 8.75 2.10
C SER A 101 -9.41 9.13 1.83
N ASP A 102 -9.77 10.36 2.19
CA ASP A 102 -11.06 10.98 1.85
C ASP A 102 -11.06 11.70 0.48
N LEU A 103 -10.00 11.56 -0.32
CA LEU A 103 -9.99 12.09 -1.68
C LEU A 103 -10.87 11.22 -2.59
N HIS A 104 -11.88 11.83 -3.21
CA HIS A 104 -12.84 11.14 -4.08
C HIS A 104 -12.48 11.15 -5.56
N ASP A 105 -11.64 12.09 -6.00
CA ASP A 105 -11.29 12.27 -7.43
C ASP A 105 -9.78 12.30 -7.66
N GLN A 106 -8.99 12.05 -6.62
CA GLN A 106 -7.54 12.15 -6.66
C GLN A 106 -6.89 11.02 -5.87
N PHE A 107 -5.76 10.56 -6.38
CA PHE A 107 -4.93 9.58 -5.69
C PHE A 107 -4.17 10.24 -4.55
N ILE A 108 -4.20 9.60 -3.39
CA ILE A 108 -3.26 9.94 -2.34
C ILE A 108 -1.87 9.38 -2.68
N SER A 109 -0.88 10.26 -2.69
CA SER A 109 0.53 9.87 -2.81
C SER A 109 1.19 9.90 -1.45
N PRO A 110 2.02 8.90 -1.10
CA PRO A 110 2.73 8.90 0.17
C PRO A 110 3.67 10.10 0.24
N CYS A 111 3.76 10.76 1.39
CA CYS A 111 4.61 11.94 1.54
C CYS A 111 6.11 11.56 1.44
N GLY A 112 6.99 12.56 1.27
CA GLY A 112 8.43 12.31 1.13
C GLY A 112 9.04 11.51 2.29
N GLY A 113 8.60 11.78 3.52
CA GLY A 113 9.03 11.04 4.71
C GLY A 113 8.60 9.58 4.69
N CYS A 114 7.36 9.30 4.28
CA CYS A 114 6.87 7.92 4.13
C CYS A 114 7.63 7.16 3.04
N ARG A 115 7.92 7.80 1.90
CA ARG A 115 8.73 7.19 0.84
C ARG A 115 10.14 6.85 1.32
N GLN A 116 10.77 7.73 2.08
CA GLN A 116 12.08 7.45 2.67
C GLN A 116 12.02 6.31 3.70
N PHE A 117 10.99 6.29 4.55
CA PHE A 117 10.80 5.24 5.54
C PHE A 117 10.58 3.88 4.88
N MET A 118 9.73 3.82 3.86
CA MET A 118 9.48 2.62 3.05
C MET A 118 10.75 2.12 2.35
N ARG A 119 11.59 3.05 1.85
CA ARG A 119 12.89 2.68 1.25
C ARG A 119 13.81 2.00 2.26
N GLU A 120 13.87 2.49 3.49
CA GLU A 120 14.73 1.93 4.53
C GLU A 120 14.30 0.52 4.93
N VAL A 121 12.99 0.30 5.09
CA VAL A 121 12.45 -1.02 5.48
C VAL A 121 12.23 -1.96 4.30
N SER A 122 12.87 -1.69 3.17
CA SER A 122 12.80 -2.51 1.95
C SER A 122 11.40 -2.71 1.36
N ILE A 123 10.44 -1.82 1.67
CA ILE A 123 9.17 -1.72 0.93
C ILE A 123 9.43 -1.09 -0.43
N ILE A 124 10.46 -0.26 -0.60
CA ILE A 124 10.88 0.29 -1.88
C ILE A 124 12.36 -0.05 -2.10
N GLN A 125 12.67 -1.15 -2.79
CA GLN A 125 14.03 -1.33 -3.31
C GLN A 125 14.25 -0.42 -4.53
N ALA A 126 14.54 0.86 -4.26
CA ALA A 126 15.12 1.76 -5.25
C ALA A 126 16.64 1.63 -5.22
N LEU A 127 17.21 0.73 -6.02
CA LEU A 127 18.65 0.71 -6.32
C LEU A 127 19.01 1.89 -7.23
N HIS A 128 19.80 2.84 -6.74
CA HIS A 128 20.75 3.54 -7.61
C HIS A 128 21.93 4.12 -6.83
N PRO A 129 23.17 3.82 -7.26
CA PRO A 129 23.90 4.86 -7.98
C PRO A 129 24.74 4.27 -9.12
N ARG A 130 24.47 4.69 -10.36
CA ARG A 130 25.22 4.37 -11.60
C ARG A 130 25.12 2.91 -12.06
N ARG A 131 24.52 2.75 -13.26
CA ARG A 131 24.44 1.56 -14.14
C ARG A 131 23.37 0.48 -13.84
N LYS A 132 22.24 0.68 -14.53
CA LYS A 132 21.39 -0.27 -15.29
C LYS A 132 21.10 -1.67 -14.67
N ARG A 133 19.91 -1.83 -14.08
CA ARG A 133 18.77 -2.63 -14.64
C ARG A 133 17.58 -2.66 -13.66
N ASN A 134 16.52 -1.97 -14.09
CA ASN A 134 15.08 -2.02 -13.80
C ASN A 134 14.55 -2.76 -12.54
N CYS A 135 14.08 -2.00 -11.56
CA CYS A 135 12.88 -2.35 -10.79
C CYS A 135 11.90 -1.17 -10.94
N LEU A 136 10.84 -1.37 -11.73
CA LEU A 136 9.76 -0.40 -11.87
C LEU A 136 8.86 -0.53 -10.63
N SER A 137 8.85 0.48 -9.77
CA SER A 137 7.79 0.62 -8.78
C SER A 137 6.48 0.87 -9.54
N PHE A 138 5.61 -0.13 -9.62
CA PHE A 138 4.27 0.06 -10.16
C PHE A 138 3.35 0.52 -9.02
N ILE A 139 2.99 1.80 -9.06
CA ILE A 139 1.83 2.30 -8.33
C ILE A 139 0.62 1.82 -9.13
N TYR A 140 -0.10 0.82 -8.62
CA TYR A 140 -1.37 0.40 -9.19
C TYR A 140 -2.47 1.30 -8.65
N SER A 141 -3.34 1.76 -9.56
CA SER A 141 -4.50 2.58 -9.26
C SER A 141 -5.74 1.70 -9.38
N VAL A 142 -6.43 1.44 -8.26
CA VAL A 142 -7.75 0.82 -8.27
C VAL A 142 -8.72 1.84 -7.67
N GLY A 143 -9.41 2.60 -8.54
CA GLY A 143 -10.31 3.67 -8.11
C GLY A 143 -9.58 4.85 -7.46
N VAL A 144 -10.03 5.31 -6.29
CA VAL A 144 -9.46 6.47 -5.54
C VAL A 144 -8.35 6.09 -4.56
N VAL A 145 -8.03 4.79 -4.49
CA VAL A 145 -7.07 4.23 -3.54
C VAL A 145 -5.72 4.05 -4.24
N GLY A 146 -4.66 4.59 -3.62
CA GLY A 146 -3.29 4.40 -4.08
C GLY A 146 -2.76 3.08 -3.56
N LEU A 147 -2.44 2.14 -4.44
CA LEU A 147 -1.83 0.86 -4.07
C LEU A 147 -0.40 0.80 -4.61
N LEU A 148 0.56 0.55 -3.73
CA LEU A 148 1.94 0.26 -4.14
C LEU A 148 2.17 -1.25 -4.04
N LEU A 149 2.18 -1.94 -5.19
CA LEU A 149 2.51 -3.36 -5.29
C LEU A 149 3.98 -3.51 -5.69
N LEU A 150 4.79 -4.19 -4.87
CA LEU A 150 6.06 -4.73 -5.34
C LEU A 150 5.83 -6.15 -5.86
N GLN A 151 5.76 -6.30 -7.17
CA GLN A 151 6.08 -7.59 -7.77
C GLN A 151 7.60 -7.72 -7.83
N CYS A 152 8.20 -8.41 -6.85
CA CYS A 152 9.43 -9.14 -7.14
C CYS A 152 9.05 -10.27 -8.09
N LEU A 153 9.04 -10.01 -9.40
CA LEU A 153 9.10 -11.08 -10.37
C LEU A 153 10.36 -11.88 -10.03
N HIS A 154 10.17 -13.09 -9.49
CA HIS A 154 11.20 -14.12 -9.55
C HIS A 154 11.47 -14.32 -11.04
N PHE A 155 12.56 -13.75 -11.53
CA PHE A 155 13.14 -14.18 -12.78
C PHE A 155 13.80 -15.52 -12.44
N ASP A 156 13.10 -16.61 -12.76
CA ASP A 156 13.75 -17.91 -12.86
C ASP A 156 14.90 -17.75 -13.87
N ASP A 157 16.11 -17.94 -13.38
CA ASP A 157 17.33 -17.96 -14.16
C ASP A 157 17.33 -19.23 -15.03
N GLN A 158 16.62 -19.15 -16.16
CA GLN A 158 16.70 -20.13 -17.24
C GLN A 158 17.28 -19.40 -18.46
N SER A 159 18.60 -19.24 -18.47
CA SER A 159 19.34 -19.05 -19.70
C SER A 159 20.68 -19.79 -19.64
N SER A 160 20.65 -20.96 -20.29
CA SER A 160 21.69 -21.56 -21.15
C SER A 160 23.16 -21.42 -20.79
#